data_AF-A0A3M7P893-F1
#
_entry.id   AF-A0A3M7P893-F1
#
_cell.length_a   1.000
_cell.length_b   1.000
_cell.length_c   1.000
_cell.angle_alpha   90.00
_cell.angle_beta   90.00
_cell.angle_gamma   90.00
#
_symmetry.space_group_name_H-M   'P 1'
#
loop_
_entity.id
_entity.type
_entity.pdbx_description
1 polymer ?
#
loop_
_entity_poly.entity_id
_entity_poly.type
_entity_poly.pdbx_seq_one_letter_code
_entity_poly.pdbx_strand_id
1 'polypeptide(L)'
;NRFLMNTRDRLQLGTIRKSVLVLHKLNLYFMEKSYETLNADLILTDGRFNHTTQIQERLNFLKYLLKEGQLLLCSAQAEIIWKCLAQNSVFESDREICFKWFSKLMTDDPDMEPDMNKKFFTLSYSLIVELNVLSDSSAINYVFTENLDLIGLDYLWKIVTFANEDI
;
A
#
# COMPACT_ATOMS: atom_id res chain seq x y z
N ASN A 1 -0.56 -10.54 29.75
CA ASN A 1 0.90 -10.57 29.51
C ASN A 1 1.26 -10.01 28.14
N ARG A 2 1.03 -8.70 27.90
CA ARG A 2 1.61 -8.00 26.75
C ARG A 2 3.05 -7.65 27.12
N PHE A 3 3.96 -8.20 26.33
CA PHE A 3 5.39 -8.24 26.54
C PHE A 3 6.01 -6.86 26.73
N LEU A 4 7.00 -6.78 27.62
CA LEU A 4 7.96 -5.70 27.69
C LEU A 4 8.69 -5.62 26.33
N MET A 5 8.36 -4.63 25.50
CA MET A 5 9.10 -4.36 24.26
C MET A 5 10.57 -4.10 24.59
N ASN A 6 11.45 -4.89 23.99
CA ASN A 6 12.88 -4.74 24.20
C ASN A 6 13.37 -3.45 23.47
N THR A 7 14.61 -3.03 23.74
CA THR A 7 15.17 -1.80 23.14
C THR A 7 15.31 -1.90 21.61
N ARG A 8 15.57 -3.10 21.07
CA ARG A 8 15.66 -3.37 19.63
C ARG A 8 14.30 -3.18 18.95
N ASP A 9 13.21 -3.73 19.51
CA ASP A 9 11.85 -3.60 18.96
C ASP A 9 11.42 -2.12 18.92
N ARG A 10 11.77 -1.35 19.96
CA ARG A 10 11.52 0.10 20.02
C ARG A 10 12.26 0.87 18.94
N LEU A 11 13.52 0.52 18.69
CA LEU A 11 14.31 1.13 17.62
C LEU A 11 13.74 0.76 16.25
N GLN A 12 13.39 -0.51 16.03
CA GLN A 12 12.79 -0.98 14.78
C GLN A 12 11.44 -0.31 14.50
N LEU A 13 10.56 -0.18 15.50
CA LEU A 13 9.31 0.58 15.37
C LEU A 13 9.55 2.06 15.07
N GLY A 14 10.56 2.66 15.69
CA GLY A 14 11.00 4.01 15.35
C GLY A 14 11.43 4.14 13.89
N THR A 15 12.16 3.15 13.38
CA THR A 15 12.62 3.10 11.98
C THR A 15 11.47 2.86 11.01
N ILE A 16 10.52 1.97 11.33
CA ILE A 16 9.30 1.75 10.54
C ILE A 16 8.52 3.07 10.41
N ARG A 17 8.27 3.76 11.52
CA ARG A 17 7.56 5.05 11.53
C ARG A 17 8.27 6.09 10.65
N LYS A 18 9.59 6.17 10.72
CA LYS A 18 10.38 7.07 9.87
C LYS A 18 10.28 6.68 8.39
N SER A 19 10.34 5.39 8.06
CA SER A 19 10.22 4.89 6.68
C SER A 19 8.86 5.29 6.07
N VAL A 20 7.77 5.02 6.80
CA VAL A 20 6.40 5.39 6.39
C VAL A 20 6.26 6.90 6.23
N LEU A 21 6.81 7.69 7.16
CA LEU A 21 6.77 9.16 7.09
C LEU A 21 7.52 9.70 5.86
N VAL A 22 8.66 9.11 5.51
CA VAL A 22 9.42 9.53 4.32
C VAL A 22 8.64 9.21 3.05
N LEU A 23 8.00 8.03 2.98
CA LEU A 23 7.16 7.64 1.85
C LEU A 23 5.98 8.61 1.67
N HIS A 24 5.32 8.99 2.76
CA HIS A 24 4.26 9.99 2.73
C HIS A 24 4.75 11.37 2.24
N LYS A 25 5.88 11.84 2.75
CA LYS A 25 6.48 13.12 2.33
C LYS A 25 6.90 13.12 0.86
N LEU A 26 7.43 12.00 0.37
CA LEU A 26 7.81 11.86 -1.03
C LEU A 26 6.57 12.05 -1.92
N ASN A 27 5.46 11.38 -1.60
CA ASN A 27 4.21 11.57 -2.32
C ASN A 27 3.74 13.03 -2.27
N LEU A 28 3.66 13.65 -1.09
CA LEU A 28 3.23 15.06 -0.97
C LEU A 28 4.08 16.01 -1.82
N TYR A 29 5.41 15.82 -1.82
CA TYR A 29 6.32 16.63 -2.64
C TYR A 29 5.96 16.58 -4.13
N PHE A 30 5.55 15.41 -4.61
CA PHE A 30 5.11 15.26 -5.98
C PHE A 30 3.70 15.85 -6.20
N MET A 31 2.73 15.58 -5.32
CA MET A 31 1.37 16.14 -5.42
C MET A 31 1.34 17.68 -5.50
N GLU A 32 2.23 18.38 -4.79
CA GLU A 32 2.28 19.85 -4.77
C GLU A 32 2.74 20.49 -6.08
N LYS A 33 3.43 19.74 -6.94
CA LYS A 33 3.89 20.27 -8.21
C LYS A 33 2.95 19.74 -9.30
N SER A 34 2.20 20.64 -9.93
CA SER A 34 1.23 20.27 -10.98
C SER A 34 1.93 19.60 -12.17
N TYR A 35 1.54 18.37 -12.52
CA TYR A 35 2.33 17.50 -13.40
C TYR A 35 1.52 16.90 -14.56
N GLU A 36 1.26 17.69 -15.59
CA GLU A 36 0.63 17.15 -16.82
C GLU A 36 1.65 16.48 -17.77
N THR A 37 2.97 16.52 -17.49
CA THR A 37 4.00 16.06 -18.44
C THR A 37 5.15 15.26 -17.83
N LEU A 38 5.01 14.74 -16.60
CA LEU A 38 6.11 14.05 -15.91
C LEU A 38 5.97 12.53 -15.99
N ASN A 39 7.09 11.89 -16.33
CA ASN A 39 7.21 10.44 -16.41
C ASN A 39 7.95 9.94 -15.16
N ALA A 40 7.30 9.06 -14.37
CA ALA A 40 7.84 8.50 -13.14
C ALA A 40 9.24 7.89 -13.30
N ASP A 41 9.55 7.35 -14.49
CA ASP A 41 10.82 6.69 -14.78
C ASP A 41 11.96 7.67 -15.10
N LEU A 42 11.62 8.92 -15.42
CA LEU A 42 12.57 9.98 -15.77
C LEU A 42 12.91 10.91 -14.58
N ILE A 43 12.12 10.89 -13.50
CA ILE A 43 12.28 11.84 -12.40
C ILE A 43 13.21 11.30 -11.32
N LEU A 44 14.37 11.95 -11.15
CA LEU A 44 15.36 11.61 -10.15
C LEU A 44 15.36 12.64 -9.00
N THR A 45 14.43 12.53 -8.04
CA THR A 45 14.36 13.49 -6.92
C THR A 45 15.57 13.46 -5.99
N ASP A 46 16.26 12.33 -5.89
CA ASP A 46 17.50 12.16 -5.12
C ASP A 46 18.76 12.15 -6.02
N GLY A 47 18.59 12.32 -7.34
CA GLY A 47 19.64 12.26 -8.34
C GLY A 47 20.19 10.85 -8.62
N ARG A 48 19.62 9.79 -8.04
CA ARG A 48 20.15 8.42 -8.13
C ARG A 48 19.10 7.42 -8.62
N PHE A 49 17.89 7.52 -8.12
CA PHE A 49 16.81 6.58 -8.41
C PHE A 49 15.58 7.32 -8.90
N ASN A 50 14.89 6.71 -9.86
CA ASN A 50 13.60 7.24 -10.29
C ASN A 50 12.53 7.03 -9.23
N HIS A 51 11.40 7.73 -9.36
CA HIS A 51 10.32 7.70 -8.37
C HIS A 51 9.83 6.27 -8.10
N THR A 52 9.57 5.52 -9.16
CA THR A 52 9.14 4.11 -9.12
C THR A 52 10.10 3.26 -8.27
N THR A 53 11.40 3.39 -8.53
CA THR A 53 12.45 2.65 -7.81
C THR A 53 12.54 3.10 -6.35
N GLN A 54 12.42 4.40 -6.06
CA GLN A 54 12.45 4.90 -4.69
C GLN A 54 11.30 4.34 -3.83
N ILE A 55 10.09 4.24 -4.38
CA ILE A 55 8.96 3.62 -3.67
C ILE A 55 9.24 2.13 -3.45
N GLN A 56 9.63 1.41 -4.51
CA GLN A 56 9.89 -0.03 -4.44
C GLN A 56 10.95 -0.38 -3.38
N GLU A 57 12.09 0.31 -3.39
CA GLU A 57 13.17 0.07 -2.43
C GLU A 57 12.76 0.40 -0.98
N ARG A 58 11.94 1.43 -0.78
CA ARG A 58 11.43 1.78 0.56
C ARG A 58 10.47 0.73 1.10
N LEU A 59 9.59 0.19 0.25
CA LEU A 59 8.68 -0.89 0.62
C LEU A 59 9.44 -2.21 0.85
N ASN A 60 10.47 -2.49 0.05
CA ASN A 60 11.37 -3.62 0.25
C ASN A 60 12.11 -3.51 1.60
N PHE A 61 12.64 -2.33 1.90
CA PHE A 61 13.29 -2.06 3.17
C PHE A 61 12.32 -2.17 4.35
N LEU A 62 11.09 -1.66 4.21
CA LEU A 62 10.06 -1.81 5.24
C LEU A 62 9.73 -3.29 5.47
N LYS A 63 9.54 -4.07 4.42
CA LYS A 63 9.32 -5.52 4.51
C LYS A 63 10.47 -6.22 5.22
N TYR A 64 11.71 -5.88 4.87
CA TYR A 64 12.90 -6.39 5.55
C TYR A 64 12.88 -6.09 7.06
N LEU A 65 12.52 -4.86 7.46
CA LEU A 65 12.43 -4.48 8.88
C LEU A 65 11.35 -5.25 9.64
N LEU A 66 10.20 -5.48 9.01
CA LEU A 66 9.11 -6.27 9.60
C LEU A 66 9.58 -7.70 9.86
N LYS A 67 10.18 -8.33 8.84
CA LYS A 67 10.67 -9.71 8.90
C LYS A 67 11.80 -9.89 9.93
N GLU A 68 12.85 -9.07 9.87
CA GLU A 68 14.00 -9.14 10.80
C GLU A 68 13.65 -8.71 12.23
N GLY A 69 12.56 -7.94 12.38
CA GLY A 69 12.04 -7.54 13.68
C GLY A 69 11.00 -8.49 14.26
N GLN A 70 10.50 -9.44 13.47
CA GLN A 70 9.29 -10.21 13.81
C GLN A 70 8.13 -9.27 14.22
N LEU A 71 8.04 -8.14 13.53
CA LEU A 71 7.07 -7.08 13.80
C LEU A 71 5.93 -7.17 12.80
N LEU A 72 4.73 -6.82 13.26
CA LEU A 72 3.57 -6.66 12.39
C LEU A 72 3.42 -5.19 11.99
N LEU A 73 3.09 -4.97 10.72
CA LEU A 73 2.69 -3.65 10.24
C LEU A 73 1.32 -3.32 10.82
N CYS A 74 1.25 -2.29 11.65
CA CYS A 74 0.00 -1.96 12.32
C CYS A 74 -0.98 -1.21 11.43
N SER A 75 -2.26 -1.26 11.79
CA SER A 75 -3.33 -0.70 10.95
C SER A 75 -3.13 0.75 10.55
N ALA A 76 -2.74 1.62 11.50
CA ALA A 76 -2.52 3.03 11.23
C ALA A 76 -1.35 3.27 10.26
N GLN A 77 -0.31 2.43 10.28
CA GLN A 77 0.83 2.55 9.38
C GLN A 77 0.46 2.09 7.97
N ALA A 78 -0.24 0.97 7.86
CA ALA A 78 -0.72 0.45 6.59
C ALA A 78 -1.70 1.42 5.90
N GLU A 79 -2.60 2.06 6.63
CA GLU A 79 -3.50 3.08 6.09
C GLU A 79 -2.75 4.27 5.48
N ILE A 80 -1.66 4.72 6.11
CA ILE A 80 -0.88 5.84 5.58
C ILE A 80 -0.25 5.43 4.24
N ILE A 81 0.33 4.23 4.17
CA ILE A 81 0.90 3.70 2.93
C ILE A 81 -0.18 3.58 1.85
N TRP A 82 -1.35 3.03 2.19
CA TRP A 82 -2.49 2.92 1.28
C TRP A 82 -2.97 4.28 0.76
N LYS A 83 -3.19 5.23 1.67
CA LYS A 83 -3.61 6.60 1.31
C LYS A 83 -2.63 7.25 0.35
N CYS A 84 -1.33 7.02 0.53
CA CYS A 84 -0.32 7.59 -0.33
C CYS A 84 -0.25 6.84 -1.67
N LEU A 85 -0.13 5.53 -1.68
CA LEU A 85 0.23 4.84 -2.93
C LEU A 85 -0.98 4.36 -3.73
N ALA A 86 -2.14 4.18 -3.09
CA ALA A 86 -3.37 3.71 -3.75
C ALA A 86 -4.36 4.85 -4.01
N GLN A 87 -4.78 5.58 -2.96
CA GLN A 87 -5.81 6.63 -3.09
C GLN A 87 -5.28 7.92 -3.69
N ASN A 88 -4.17 8.44 -3.15
CA ASN A 88 -3.51 9.65 -3.63
C ASN A 88 -2.23 9.26 -4.37
N SER A 89 -2.31 8.28 -5.26
CA SER A 89 -1.16 7.89 -6.09
C SER A 89 -0.75 9.05 -6.98
N VAL A 90 0.55 9.35 -7.06
CA VAL A 90 1.07 10.38 -7.97
C VAL A 90 1.07 9.85 -9.40
N PHE A 91 1.49 8.60 -9.56
CA PHE A 91 1.54 7.90 -10.84
C PHE A 91 0.77 6.57 -10.75
N GLU A 92 0.35 6.03 -11.89
CA GLU A 92 -0.34 4.74 -11.94
C GLU A 92 0.55 3.59 -11.43
N SER A 93 1.85 3.69 -11.67
CA SER A 93 2.87 2.77 -11.14
C SER A 93 2.87 2.69 -9.61
N ASP A 94 2.47 3.75 -8.90
CA ASP A 94 2.43 3.77 -7.44
C ASP A 94 1.34 2.84 -6.93
N ARG A 95 0.16 2.87 -7.58
CA ARG A 95 -0.94 1.94 -7.29
C ARG A 95 -0.44 0.54 -7.52
N GLU A 96 0.22 0.31 -8.65
CA GLU A 96 0.70 -1.02 -8.96
C GLU A 96 1.62 -1.62 -7.91
N ILE A 97 2.63 -0.84 -7.51
CA ILE A 97 3.60 -1.24 -6.51
C ILE A 97 2.92 -1.45 -5.15
N CYS A 98 1.97 -0.59 -4.79
CA CYS A 98 1.20 -0.68 -3.54
C CYS A 98 0.47 -2.01 -3.43
N PHE A 99 -0.34 -2.35 -4.44
CA PHE A 99 -1.12 -3.58 -4.45
C PHE A 99 -0.21 -4.81 -4.47
N LYS A 100 0.80 -4.85 -5.35
CA LYS A 100 1.78 -5.96 -5.39
C LYS A 100 2.46 -6.17 -4.03
N TRP A 101 2.75 -5.09 -3.31
CA TRP A 101 3.36 -5.16 -1.99
C TRP A 101 2.41 -5.68 -0.91
N PHE A 102 1.18 -5.14 -0.84
CA PHE A 102 0.19 -5.63 0.12
C PHE A 102 -0.24 -7.07 -0.16
N SER A 103 -0.44 -7.47 -1.41
CA SER A 103 -0.79 -8.86 -1.76
C SER A 103 0.25 -9.85 -1.23
N LYS A 104 1.54 -9.56 -1.44
CA LYS A 104 2.64 -10.39 -0.90
C LYS A 104 2.66 -10.44 0.63
N LEU A 105 2.31 -9.35 1.30
CA LEU A 105 2.19 -9.29 2.76
C LEU A 105 0.96 -10.02 3.33
N MET A 106 -0.05 -10.28 2.50
CA MET A 106 -1.24 -11.01 2.92
C MET A 106 -1.15 -12.51 2.61
N THR A 107 -0.45 -12.89 1.52
CA THR A 107 -0.34 -14.29 1.07
C THR A 107 0.96 -14.96 1.50
N ASP A 108 2.10 -14.33 1.21
CA ASP A 108 3.42 -15.00 1.26
C ASP A 108 4.13 -14.77 2.59
N ASP A 109 3.98 -13.57 3.17
CA ASP A 109 4.61 -13.18 4.43
C ASP A 109 3.56 -12.48 5.32
N PRO A 110 2.88 -13.18 6.24
CA PRO A 110 1.79 -12.63 7.06
C PRO A 110 2.29 -11.69 8.17
N ASP A 111 3.20 -10.78 7.84
CA ASP A 111 3.76 -9.74 8.69
C ASP A 111 2.79 -8.55 8.86
N MET A 112 1.50 -8.79 8.60
CA MET A 112 0.41 -7.83 8.71
C MET A 112 -0.53 -8.20 9.86
N GLU A 113 -1.05 -7.20 10.58
CA GLU A 113 -2.07 -7.47 11.59
C GLU A 113 -3.32 -8.14 10.98
N PRO A 114 -3.94 -9.16 11.62
CA PRO A 114 -5.11 -9.85 11.06
C PRO A 114 -6.28 -8.93 10.69
N ASP A 115 -6.50 -7.87 11.47
CA ASP A 115 -7.55 -6.87 11.22
C ASP A 115 -7.28 -6.06 9.94
N MET A 116 -6.02 -5.95 9.53
CA MET A 116 -5.66 -5.26 8.30
C MET A 116 -5.97 -6.05 7.04
N ASN A 117 -5.93 -7.37 7.08
CA ASN A 117 -6.33 -8.20 5.92
C ASN A 117 -7.78 -7.87 5.54
N LYS A 118 -8.70 -7.89 6.52
CA LYS A 118 -10.11 -7.51 6.30
C LYS A 118 -10.25 -6.06 5.83
N LYS A 119 -9.51 -5.15 6.46
CA LYS A 119 -9.55 -3.73 6.13
C LYS A 119 -9.05 -3.41 4.72
N PHE A 120 -8.07 -4.16 4.23
CA PHE A 120 -7.55 -4.03 2.87
C PHE A 120 -8.64 -4.26 1.81
N PHE A 121 -9.50 -5.26 2.00
CA PHE A 121 -10.63 -5.51 1.09
C PHE A 121 -11.60 -4.34 1.07
N THR A 122 -11.96 -3.83 2.25
CA THR A 122 -12.84 -2.65 2.34
C THR A 122 -12.24 -1.43 1.65
N LEU A 123 -10.93 -1.19 1.86
CA LEU A 123 -10.21 -0.09 1.23
C LEU A 123 -10.11 -0.25 -0.29
N SER A 124 -9.83 -1.46 -0.78
CA SER A 124 -9.75 -1.78 -2.20
C SER A 124 -11.10 -1.55 -2.89
N TYR A 125 -12.19 -2.04 -2.29
CA TYR A 125 -13.52 -1.83 -2.83
C TYR A 125 -13.91 -0.34 -2.83
N SER A 126 -13.62 0.38 -1.74
CA SER A 126 -13.86 1.83 -1.68
C SER A 126 -13.18 2.57 -2.82
N LEU A 127 -11.92 2.21 -3.11
CA LEU A 127 -11.17 2.79 -4.24
C LEU A 127 -11.81 2.44 -5.59
N ILE A 128 -12.26 1.21 -5.79
CA ILE A 128 -12.93 0.77 -7.03
C ILE A 128 -14.21 1.58 -7.29
N VAL A 129 -14.99 1.86 -6.23
CA VAL A 129 -16.19 2.72 -6.31
C VAL A 129 -15.79 4.17 -6.59
N GLU A 130 -14.79 4.71 -5.89
CA GLU A 130 -14.28 6.08 -6.12
C GLU A 130 -13.78 6.29 -7.55
N LEU A 131 -13.17 5.27 -8.15
CA LEU A 131 -12.72 5.28 -9.54
C LEU A 131 -13.87 5.07 -10.57
N ASN A 132 -15.14 5.00 -10.12
CA ASN A 132 -16.34 4.78 -10.94
C ASN A 132 -16.34 3.47 -11.75
N VAL A 133 -15.59 2.45 -11.32
CA VAL A 133 -15.45 1.18 -12.04
C VAL A 133 -16.63 0.26 -11.76
N LEU A 134 -17.21 0.35 -10.57
CA LEU A 134 -18.43 -0.36 -10.16
C LEU A 134 -19.43 0.64 -9.59
N SER A 135 -20.68 0.57 -10.06
CA SER A 135 -21.73 1.55 -9.75
C SER A 135 -22.50 1.29 -8.45
N ASP A 136 -22.35 0.10 -7.85
CA ASP A 136 -23.21 -0.32 -6.73
C ASP A 136 -22.42 -0.49 -5.42
N SER A 137 -22.64 0.43 -4.47
CA SER A 137 -22.03 0.38 -3.13
C SER A 137 -22.59 -0.76 -2.26
N SER A 138 -23.69 -1.42 -2.67
CA SER A 138 -24.32 -2.48 -1.89
C SER A 138 -23.53 -3.81 -1.89
N ALA A 139 -22.65 -4.03 -2.87
CA ALA A 139 -21.82 -5.24 -2.93
C ALA A 139 -20.71 -5.27 -1.85
N ILE A 140 -20.41 -4.14 -1.18
CA ILE A 140 -19.50 -4.09 -0.01
C ILE A 140 -19.94 -5.09 1.07
N ASN A 141 -21.25 -5.23 1.29
CA ASN A 141 -21.80 -6.15 2.28
C ASN A 141 -21.75 -7.62 1.83
N TYR A 142 -21.71 -7.89 0.52
CA TYR A 142 -21.65 -9.25 -0.04
C TYR A 142 -20.24 -9.81 -0.13
N VAL A 143 -19.22 -8.96 -0.23
CA VAL A 143 -17.80 -9.35 -0.30
C VAL A 143 -17.23 -9.73 1.08
N PHE A 144 -17.99 -9.56 2.17
CA PHE A 144 -17.66 -10.12 3.49
C PHE A 144 -17.83 -11.66 3.51
N THR A 145 -17.01 -12.36 2.74
CA THR A 145 -16.73 -13.78 2.99
C THR A 145 -15.61 -13.84 4.03
N GLU A 146 -15.81 -14.62 5.10
CA GLU A 146 -14.78 -14.87 6.12
C GLU A 146 -13.55 -15.60 5.56
N ASN A 147 -13.60 -16.01 4.30
CA ASN A 147 -12.54 -16.70 3.60
C ASN A 147 -11.85 -15.75 2.61
N LEU A 148 -10.65 -15.30 2.99
CA LEU A 148 -9.78 -14.40 2.23
C LEU A 148 -9.36 -15.01 0.89
N ASP A 149 -9.33 -16.34 0.79
CA ASP A 149 -8.97 -17.08 -0.43
C ASP A 149 -10.06 -16.98 -1.53
N LEU A 150 -11.31 -16.67 -1.15
CA LEU A 150 -12.44 -16.61 -2.08
C LEU A 150 -12.67 -15.22 -2.70
N ILE A 151 -12.09 -14.17 -2.13
CA ILE A 151 -12.35 -12.78 -2.58
C ILE A 151 -11.63 -12.47 -3.91
N GLY A 152 -10.65 -13.30 -4.31
CA GLY A 152 -9.92 -13.12 -5.55
C GLY A 152 -9.11 -11.82 -5.54
N LEU A 153 -8.05 -11.76 -4.73
CA LEU A 153 -7.11 -10.63 -4.72
C LEU A 153 -6.62 -10.27 -6.13
N ASP A 154 -6.39 -11.28 -6.97
CA ASP A 154 -6.04 -11.11 -8.39
C ASP A 154 -7.16 -10.47 -9.23
N TYR A 155 -8.43 -10.71 -8.86
CA TYR A 155 -9.59 -10.11 -9.51
C TYR A 155 -9.76 -8.65 -9.12
N LEU A 156 -9.63 -8.32 -7.82
CA LEU A 156 -9.63 -6.92 -7.35
C LEU A 156 -8.48 -6.13 -7.98
N TRP A 157 -7.31 -6.75 -8.09
CA TRP A 157 -6.17 -6.18 -8.80
C TRP A 157 -6.48 -5.88 -10.26
N LYS A 158 -7.03 -6.87 -11.01
CA LYS A 158 -7.43 -6.65 -12.40
C LYS A 158 -8.43 -5.50 -12.54
N ILE A 159 -9.40 -5.39 -11.65
CA ILE A 159 -10.35 -4.28 -11.69
C ILE A 159 -9.63 -2.95 -11.48
N VAL A 160 -8.79 -2.82 -10.46
CA VAL A 160 -8.13 -1.54 -10.13
C VAL A 160 -7.12 -1.12 -11.21
N THR A 161 -6.44 -2.06 -11.85
CA THR A 161 -5.45 -1.73 -12.90
C THR A 161 -6.05 -1.56 -14.29
N PHE A 162 -7.08 -2.33 -14.65
CA PHE A 162 -7.66 -2.32 -16.00
C PHE A 162 -8.95 -1.51 -16.11
N ALA A 163 -9.41 -0.87 -15.02
CA ALA A 163 -10.58 0.01 -15.01
C ALA A 163 -10.58 1.11 -16.08
N ASN A 164 -9.39 1.57 -16.50
CA ASN A 164 -9.22 2.64 -17.49
C ASN A 164 -8.93 2.13 -18.90
N GLU A 165 -8.80 0.82 -19.12
CA GLU A 165 -8.65 0.22 -20.45
C GLU A 165 -10.04 -0.26 -20.93
N ASP A 166 -10.77 0.66 -21.58
CA ASP A 166 -12.01 0.47 -22.38
C ASP A 166 -12.87 -0.79 -22.11
N ILE A 167 -14.02 -0.58 -21.43
CA ILE A 167 -15.26 -1.36 -21.62
C ILE A 167 -16.18 -0.60 -22.58
#